data_AF-A0A0B4GJW2-F1
#
_entry.id   AF-A0A0B4GJW2-F1
#
_cell.length_a   1.000
_cell.length_b   1.000
_cell.length_c   1.000
_cell.angle_alpha   90.00
_cell.angle_beta   90.00
_cell.angle_gamma   90.00
#
_symmetry.space_group_name_H-M   'P 1'
#
loop_
_entity.id
_entity.type
_entity.pdbx_description
1 polymer ?
#
loop_
_entity_poly.entity_id
_entity_poly.type
_entity_poly.pdbx_seq_one_letter_code
_entity_poly.pdbx_strand_id
1 'polypeptide(L)'
;MSAIGLDFTKNLSYFTIPAVFIATCLGPHTLAVACSGKTYDNANPRALRDAVCKNEAIDKPRQQMILRAKGASENGFESLGLFAGGVIAANQVGLHPCVLNTLSIGYLAARLAYVFCYVKLGANRKLAGLRSLAWMVSVTLCLTMWVKAGIKAM
;
A
#
# COMPACT_ATOMS: atom_id res chain seq x y z
N MET A 1 21.84 -13.25 -11.15
CA MET A 1 21.49 -12.34 -12.26
C MET A 1 20.81 -11.12 -11.67
N SER A 2 21.36 -9.93 -11.87
CA SER A 2 20.82 -8.67 -11.38
C SER A 2 19.83 -8.12 -12.41
N ALA A 3 18.55 -8.02 -12.06
CA ALA A 3 17.64 -7.15 -12.78
C ALA A 3 17.73 -5.76 -12.13
N ILE A 4 18.06 -4.73 -12.93
CA ILE A 4 18.01 -3.32 -12.50
C ILE A 4 19.11 -2.94 -11.46
N GLY A 5 20.22 -3.66 -11.40
CA GLY A 5 21.30 -3.40 -10.43
C GLY A 5 21.00 -3.92 -9.02
N LEU A 6 19.85 -4.58 -8.83
CA LEU A 6 19.46 -5.20 -7.57
C LEU A 6 19.90 -6.66 -7.55
N ASP A 7 20.80 -6.97 -6.62
CA ASP A 7 21.27 -8.32 -6.36
C ASP A 7 20.29 -9.04 -5.41
N PHE A 8 19.42 -9.87 -5.99
CA PHE A 8 18.42 -10.65 -5.24
C PHE A 8 19.01 -11.73 -4.33
N THR A 9 20.33 -11.99 -4.40
CA THR A 9 21.01 -12.85 -3.42
C THR A 9 21.25 -12.13 -2.10
N LYS A 10 21.30 -10.79 -2.12
CA LYS A 10 21.38 -9.96 -0.91
C LYS A 10 20.01 -9.75 -0.32
N ASN A 11 19.98 -9.43 0.97
CA ASN A 11 18.74 -9.15 1.66
C ASN A 11 18.25 -7.72 1.38
N LEU A 12 17.24 -7.58 0.53
CA LEU A 12 16.64 -6.30 0.14
C LEU A 12 15.36 -6.01 0.93
N SER A 13 14.88 -6.97 1.72
CA SER A 13 13.56 -6.94 2.35
C SER A 13 13.37 -5.72 3.27
N TYR A 14 14.40 -5.28 3.99
CA TYR A 14 14.30 -4.09 4.84
C TYR A 14 13.96 -2.82 4.07
N PHE A 15 14.46 -2.66 2.83
CA PHE A 15 14.16 -1.50 1.99
C PHE A 15 12.70 -1.47 1.50
N THR A 16 12.03 -2.62 1.50
CA THR A 16 10.61 -2.69 1.11
C THR A 16 9.70 -2.03 2.14
N ILE A 17 10.09 -1.95 3.42
CA ILE A 17 9.31 -1.29 4.48
C ILE A 17 9.11 0.21 4.19
N PRO A 18 10.17 1.03 4.06
CA PRO A 18 10.01 2.43 3.70
C PRO A 18 9.43 2.61 2.29
N ALA A 19 9.73 1.70 1.34
CA ALA A 19 9.13 1.77 0.01
C ALA A 19 7.60 1.60 0.05
N VAL A 20 7.08 0.65 0.83
CA VAL A 20 5.64 0.46 1.05
C VAL A 20 5.02 1.66 1.74
N PHE A 21 5.67 2.18 2.79
CA PHE A 21 5.22 3.37 3.49
C PHE A 21 5.06 4.57 2.56
N ILE A 22 6.10 4.89 1.80
CA ILE A 22 6.12 6.04 0.90
C ILE A 22 5.15 5.82 -0.26
N ALA A 23 5.27 4.70 -0.97
CA ALA A 23 4.55 4.54 -2.23
C ALA A 23 3.06 4.21 -2.04
N THR A 24 2.70 3.52 -0.95
CA THR A 24 1.34 2.98 -0.78
C THR A 24 0.55 3.65 0.34
N CYS A 25 1.22 4.28 1.32
CA CYS A 25 0.56 5.03 2.39
C CYS A 25 0.60 6.52 2.09
N LEU A 26 1.80 7.09 1.89
CA LEU A 26 1.95 8.53 1.63
C LEU A 26 1.55 8.92 0.21
N GLY A 27 1.93 8.13 -0.81
CA GLY A 27 1.63 8.42 -2.21
C GLY A 27 0.15 8.71 -2.52
N PRO A 28 -0.80 7.85 -2.11
CA PRO A 28 -2.22 8.16 -2.31
C PRO A 28 -2.71 9.31 -1.41
N HIS A 29 -2.10 9.56 -0.25
CA HIS A 29 -2.44 10.73 0.57
C HIS A 29 -2.01 12.04 -0.11
N THR A 30 -0.78 12.10 -0.63
CA THR A 30 -0.28 13.30 -1.34
C THR A 30 -1.11 13.58 -2.58
N LEU A 31 -1.56 12.53 -3.29
CA LEU A 31 -2.51 12.68 -4.38
C LEU A 31 -3.85 13.27 -3.91
N ALA A 32 -4.41 12.76 -2.81
CA ALA A 32 -5.67 13.27 -2.25
C ALA A 32 -5.55 14.77 -1.88
N VAL A 33 -4.47 15.15 -1.20
CA VAL A 33 -4.18 16.53 -0.80
C VAL A 33 -4.01 17.42 -2.03
N ALA A 34 -3.13 17.04 -2.97
CA ALA A 34 -2.88 17.81 -4.18
C ALA A 34 -4.16 18.01 -5.02
N CYS A 35 -5.00 16.98 -5.12
CA CYS A 35 -6.25 17.08 -5.86
C CYS A 35 -7.35 17.88 -5.14
N SER A 36 -7.28 18.01 -3.82
CA SER A 36 -8.24 18.79 -3.02
C SER A 36 -7.95 20.30 -2.98
N GLY A 37 -6.72 20.72 -3.30
CA GLY A 37 -6.33 22.13 -3.40
C GLY A 37 -6.62 22.90 -2.11
N LYS A 38 -7.29 24.05 -2.22
CA LYS A 38 -7.64 24.92 -1.08
C LYS A 38 -8.59 24.28 -0.06
N THR A 39 -9.20 23.15 -0.39
CA THR A 39 -10.10 22.41 0.52
C THR A 39 -9.32 21.65 1.59
N TYR A 40 -8.03 21.42 1.37
CA TYR A 40 -7.18 20.81 2.39
C TYR A 40 -6.80 21.84 3.45
N ASP A 41 -7.23 21.57 4.68
CA ASP A 41 -6.79 22.31 5.85
C ASP A 41 -5.64 21.56 6.54
N ASN A 42 -4.45 22.17 6.56
CA ASN A 42 -3.28 21.59 7.20
C ASN A 42 -3.37 21.64 8.74
N ALA A 43 -4.19 22.51 9.31
CA ALA A 43 -4.46 22.53 10.76
C ALA A 43 -5.42 21.40 11.17
N ASN A 44 -6.27 20.93 10.25
CA ASN A 44 -7.19 19.82 10.48
C ASN A 44 -7.20 18.80 9.32
N PRO A 45 -6.08 18.07 9.09
CA PRO A 45 -5.90 17.22 7.92
C PRO A 45 -6.84 15.99 7.90
N ARG A 46 -7.39 15.62 9.06
CA ARG A 46 -8.33 14.49 9.19
C ARG A 46 -9.75 14.85 8.72
N ALA A 47 -10.10 16.14 8.72
CA ALA A 47 -11.39 16.61 8.22
C ALA A 47 -11.47 16.66 6.67
N LEU A 48 -10.38 16.32 5.95
CA LEU A 48 -10.33 16.38 4.49
C LEU A 48 -11.52 15.66 3.81
N ARG A 49 -11.93 14.50 4.32
CA ARG A 49 -13.07 13.75 3.78
C ARG A 49 -14.35 14.57 3.82
N ASP A 50 -14.66 15.14 4.97
CA ASP A 50 -15.88 15.92 5.18
C ASP A 50 -15.82 17.24 4.41
N ALA A 51 -14.66 17.89 4.38
CA ALA A 51 -14.44 19.12 3.64
C ALA A 51 -14.64 18.92 2.12
N VAL A 52 -14.13 17.82 1.55
CA VAL A 52 -14.33 17.49 0.13
C VAL A 52 -15.78 17.16 -0.18
N CYS A 53 -16.48 16.42 0.68
CA CYS A 53 -17.90 16.09 0.48
C CYS A 53 -18.81 17.33 0.52
N LYS A 54 -18.47 18.33 1.33
CA LYS A 54 -19.24 19.58 1.48
C LYS A 54 -18.92 20.63 0.43
N ASN A 55 -17.81 20.48 -0.31
CA ASN A 55 -17.36 21.47 -1.27
C ASN A 55 -18.00 21.25 -2.65
N GLU A 56 -19.07 21.99 -2.93
CA GLU A 56 -19.80 21.96 -4.21
C GLU A 56 -18.97 22.48 -5.40
N ALA A 57 -17.87 23.21 -5.16
CA ALA A 57 -16.99 23.68 -6.23
C ALA A 57 -16.12 22.55 -6.82
N ILE A 58 -16.01 21.40 -6.14
CA ILE A 58 -15.32 20.21 -6.67
C ILE A 58 -16.36 19.33 -7.36
N ASP A 59 -16.13 18.99 -8.63
CA ASP A 59 -16.99 18.07 -9.36
C ASP A 59 -17.07 16.68 -8.68
N LYS A 60 -18.24 16.03 -8.75
CA LYS A 60 -18.48 14.73 -8.10
C LYS A 60 -17.43 13.66 -8.47
N PRO A 61 -17.04 13.48 -9.75
CA PRO A 61 -15.99 12.52 -10.11
C PRO A 61 -14.66 12.77 -9.39
N ARG A 62 -14.23 14.04 -9.29
CA ARG A 62 -13.02 14.43 -8.59
C ARG A 62 -13.14 14.26 -7.08
N GLN A 63 -14.27 14.62 -6.45
CA GLN A 63 -14.52 14.34 -5.04
C GLN A 63 -14.34 12.84 -4.76
N GLN A 64 -14.99 11.98 -5.54
CA GLN A 64 -14.89 10.52 -5.37
C GLN A 64 -13.46 10.01 -5.57
N MET A 65 -12.71 10.55 -6.53
CA MET A 65 -11.30 10.19 -6.72
C MET A 65 -10.45 10.55 -5.50
N ILE A 66 -10.62 11.75 -4.94
CA ILE A 66 -9.93 12.20 -3.71
C ILE A 66 -10.26 11.27 -2.54
N LEU A 67 -11.55 10.93 -2.36
CA LEU A 67 -11.99 10.01 -1.31
C LEU A 67 -11.40 8.61 -1.46
N ARG A 68 -11.32 8.09 -2.70
CA ARG A 68 -10.67 6.79 -2.97
C ARG A 68 -9.17 6.84 -2.68
N ALA A 69 -8.49 7.93 -3.03
CA ALA A 69 -7.08 8.13 -2.72
C ALA A 69 -6.84 8.21 -1.19
N LYS A 70 -7.68 8.96 -0.47
CA LYS A 70 -7.61 9.03 0.99
C LYS A 70 -7.87 7.66 1.64
N GLY A 71 -8.89 6.92 1.20
CA GLY A 71 -9.18 5.58 1.69
C GLY A 71 -8.07 4.56 1.35
N ALA A 72 -7.44 4.66 0.18
CA ALA A 72 -6.29 3.81 -0.17
C ALA A 72 -5.09 4.05 0.75
N SER A 73 -4.85 5.30 1.13
CA SER A 73 -3.81 5.68 2.10
C SER A 73 -4.08 5.09 3.48
N GLU A 74 -5.30 5.28 4.00
CA GLU A 74 -5.72 4.75 5.32
C GLU A 74 -5.57 3.23 5.38
N ASN A 75 -6.00 2.52 4.33
CA ASN A 75 -5.81 1.08 4.24
C ASN A 75 -4.32 0.66 4.16
N GLY A 76 -3.47 1.49 3.56
CA GLY A 76 -2.02 1.31 3.60
C GLY A 76 -1.50 1.30 5.03
N PHE A 77 -1.87 2.32 5.82
CA PHE A 77 -1.45 2.43 7.21
C PHE A 77 -1.97 1.30 8.10
N GLU A 78 -3.21 0.83 7.89
CA GLU A 78 -3.79 -0.31 8.63
C GLU A 78 -2.98 -1.61 8.46
N SER A 79 -2.44 -1.84 7.25
CA SER A 79 -1.73 -3.09 6.92
C SER A 79 -0.22 -3.01 7.08
N LEU A 80 0.35 -1.80 7.19
CA LEU A 80 1.78 -1.55 7.29
C LEU A 80 2.43 -2.27 8.48
N GLY A 81 1.80 -2.20 9.66
CA GLY A 81 2.35 -2.81 10.88
C GLY A 81 2.51 -4.33 10.75
N LEU A 82 1.49 -4.99 10.20
CA LEU A 82 1.52 -6.44 9.96
C LEU A 82 2.62 -6.82 8.94
N PHE A 83 2.77 -6.02 7.88
CA PHE A 83 3.81 -6.20 6.87
C PHE A 83 5.23 -6.02 7.44
N ALA A 84 5.48 -4.89 8.08
CA ALA A 84 6.78 -4.56 8.65
C ALA A 84 7.20 -5.59 9.71
N GLY A 85 6.26 -6.00 10.59
CA GLY A 85 6.49 -7.06 11.55
C GLY A 85 6.84 -8.39 10.89
N GLY A 86 6.17 -8.76 9.79
CA GLY A 86 6.45 -9.99 9.06
C GLY A 86 7.83 -10.00 8.42
N VAL A 87 8.27 -8.87 7.86
CA VAL A 87 9.64 -8.71 7.33
C VAL A 87 10.67 -8.84 8.45
N ILE A 88 10.47 -8.17 9.58
CA ILE A 88 11.40 -8.23 10.72
C ILE A 88 11.45 -9.65 11.30
N ALA A 89 10.30 -10.29 11.53
CA ALA A 89 10.23 -11.64 12.06
C ALA A 89 10.92 -12.67 11.15
N ALA A 90 10.68 -12.60 9.84
CA ALA A 90 11.32 -13.49 8.86
C ALA A 90 12.84 -13.30 8.80
N ASN A 91 13.32 -12.07 8.97
CA ASN A 91 14.74 -11.79 9.08
C ASN A 91 15.35 -12.34 10.38
N GLN A 92 14.66 -12.17 11.50
CA GLN A 92 15.13 -12.60 12.82
C GLN A 92 15.39 -14.10 12.89
N VAL A 93 14.55 -14.90 12.21
CA VAL A 93 14.69 -16.37 12.14
C VAL A 93 15.61 -16.84 11.02
N GLY A 94 16.25 -15.92 10.29
CA GLY A 94 17.19 -16.23 9.22
C GLY A 94 16.53 -16.89 7.99
N LEU A 95 15.35 -16.41 7.57
CA LEU A 95 14.73 -16.89 6.33
C LEU A 95 15.62 -16.55 5.12
N HIS A 96 15.68 -17.45 4.14
CA HIS A 96 16.54 -17.28 2.98
C HIS A 96 16.23 -15.98 2.21
N PRO A 97 17.24 -15.11 1.89
CA PRO A 97 17.02 -13.79 1.30
C PRO A 97 16.17 -13.80 0.03
N CYS A 98 16.38 -14.75 -0.87
CA CYS A 98 15.60 -14.85 -2.10
C CYS A 98 14.08 -15.01 -1.83
N VAL A 99 13.71 -15.82 -0.83
CA VAL A 99 12.31 -16.05 -0.45
C VAL A 99 11.72 -14.77 0.13
N LEU A 100 12.44 -14.14 1.06
CA LEU A 100 11.94 -12.96 1.75
C LEU A 100 11.86 -11.74 0.82
N ASN A 101 12.83 -11.55 -0.08
CA ASN A 101 12.78 -10.54 -1.14
C ASN A 101 11.57 -10.76 -2.05
N THR A 102 11.30 -11.99 -2.48
CA THR A 102 10.17 -12.30 -3.36
C THR A 102 8.84 -11.95 -2.70
N LEU A 103 8.65 -12.34 -1.44
CA LEU A 103 7.42 -12.07 -0.70
C LEU A 103 7.23 -10.56 -0.43
N SER A 104 8.29 -9.88 -0.01
CA SER A 104 8.22 -8.46 0.36
C SER A 104 8.09 -7.53 -0.85
N ILE A 105 8.79 -7.81 -1.96
CA ILE A 105 8.63 -7.09 -3.23
C ILE A 105 7.27 -7.41 -3.85
N GLY A 106 6.84 -8.68 -3.83
CA GLY A 106 5.52 -9.09 -4.30
C GLY A 106 4.40 -8.36 -3.54
N TYR A 107 4.54 -8.22 -2.21
CA TYR A 107 3.61 -7.44 -1.41
C TYR A 107 3.55 -5.98 -1.89
N LEU A 108 4.70 -5.32 -2.05
CA LEU A 108 4.77 -3.95 -2.55
C LEU A 108 4.09 -3.81 -3.91
N ALA A 109 4.39 -4.70 -4.86
CA ALA A 109 3.78 -4.71 -6.19
C ALA A 109 2.25 -4.89 -6.13
N ALA A 110 1.77 -5.84 -5.31
CA ALA A 110 0.34 -6.05 -5.12
C ALA A 110 -0.35 -4.83 -4.49
N ARG A 111 0.31 -4.14 -3.55
CA ARG A 111 -0.21 -2.89 -2.95
C ARG A 111 -0.23 -1.73 -3.95
N LEU A 112 0.78 -1.59 -4.81
CA LEU A 112 0.77 -0.60 -5.89
C LEU A 112 -0.38 -0.86 -6.88
N ALA A 113 -0.58 -2.12 -7.26
CA ALA A 113 -1.71 -2.52 -8.10
C ALA A 113 -3.06 -2.23 -7.42
N TYR A 114 -3.18 -2.49 -6.12
CA TYR A 114 -4.35 -2.14 -5.32
C TYR A 114 -4.63 -0.63 -5.36
N VAL A 115 -3.64 0.21 -5.06
CA VAL A 115 -3.78 1.68 -5.05
C VAL A 115 -4.19 2.18 -6.44
N PHE A 116 -3.55 1.68 -7.50
CA PHE A 116 -3.89 2.03 -8.87
C PHE A 116 -5.35 1.66 -9.21
N CYS A 117 -5.75 0.42 -8.93
CA CYS A 117 -7.11 -0.05 -9.15
C CYS A 117 -8.12 0.78 -8.37
N TYR A 118 -7.81 1.11 -7.11
CA TYR A 118 -8.73 1.85 -6.26
C TYR A 118 -8.92 3.29 -6.76
N VAL A 119 -7.84 4.00 -7.04
CA VAL A 119 -7.91 5.43 -7.39
C VAL A 119 -8.39 5.64 -8.83
N LYS A 120 -7.80 4.91 -9.79
CA LYS A 120 -8.02 5.13 -11.23
C LYS A 120 -9.18 4.30 -11.77
N LEU A 121 -9.23 3.01 -11.44
CA LEU A 121 -10.25 2.10 -11.98
C LEU A 121 -11.53 2.07 -11.13
N GLY A 122 -11.47 2.54 -9.87
CA GLY A 122 -12.57 2.48 -8.92
C GLY A 122 -13.81 3.30 -9.29
N ALA A 123 -13.78 4.09 -10.36
CA ALA A 123 -14.99 4.70 -10.93
C ALA A 123 -15.84 3.68 -11.68
N ASN A 124 -15.21 2.65 -12.26
CA ASN A 124 -15.89 1.60 -13.00
C ASN A 124 -16.23 0.44 -12.06
N ARG A 125 -17.52 0.28 -11.74
CA ARG A 125 -18.01 -0.80 -10.86
C ARG A 125 -17.67 -2.20 -11.37
N LYS A 126 -17.56 -2.41 -12.69
CA LYS A 126 -17.19 -3.72 -13.26
C LYS A 126 -15.74 -4.11 -12.92
N LEU A 127 -14.86 -3.13 -12.70
CA LEU A 127 -13.46 -3.34 -12.36
C LEU A 127 -13.20 -3.33 -10.84
N ALA A 128 -14.24 -3.11 -10.03
CA ALA A 128 -14.11 -3.04 -8.57
C ALA A 128 -13.56 -4.33 -7.95
N GLY A 129 -13.81 -5.49 -8.58
CA GLY A 129 -13.29 -6.79 -8.12
C GLY A 129 -11.76 -6.90 -8.20
N LEU A 130 -11.11 -6.21 -9.14
CA LEU A 130 -9.64 -6.22 -9.28
C LEU A 130 -8.93 -5.65 -8.05
N ARG A 131 -9.53 -4.61 -7.44
CA ARG A 131 -9.04 -4.04 -6.18
C ARG A 131 -9.06 -5.09 -5.07
N SER A 132 -10.16 -5.82 -4.91
CA SER A 132 -10.27 -6.86 -3.87
C SER A 132 -9.29 -8.01 -4.10
N LEU A 133 -9.07 -8.41 -5.36
CA LEU A 133 -8.08 -9.43 -5.71
C LEU A 133 -6.65 -8.96 -5.37
N ALA A 134 -6.26 -7.75 -5.79
CA ALA A 134 -4.94 -7.20 -5.47
C ALA A 134 -4.71 -7.07 -3.95
N TRP A 135 -5.75 -6.68 -3.21
CA TRP A 135 -5.73 -6.64 -1.76
C TRP A 135 -5.50 -8.04 -1.16
N MET A 136 -6.27 -9.03 -1.60
CA MET A 136 -6.16 -10.41 -1.14
C MET A 136 -4.78 -10.99 -1.40
N VAL A 137 -4.21 -10.77 -2.58
CA VAL A 137 -2.83 -11.18 -2.90
C VAL A 137 -1.84 -10.53 -1.93
N SER A 138 -1.95 -9.23 -1.66
CA SER A 138 -1.06 -8.55 -0.72
C SER A 138 -1.15 -9.14 0.70
N VAL A 139 -2.37 -9.42 1.19
CA VAL A 139 -2.58 -10.02 2.51
C VAL A 139 -2.00 -11.44 2.55
N THR A 140 -2.26 -12.26 1.54
CA THR A 140 -1.73 -13.63 1.46
C THR A 140 -0.20 -13.65 1.49
N LEU A 141 0.46 -12.75 0.73
CA LEU A 141 1.92 -12.64 0.75
C LEU A 141 2.44 -12.24 2.14
N CYS A 142 1.77 -11.30 2.79
CA CYS A 142 2.09 -10.88 4.16
C CYS A 142 1.97 -12.02 5.17
N LEU A 143 0.85 -12.74 5.15
CA LEU A 143 0.61 -13.89 6.03
C LEU A 143 1.58 -15.04 5.74
N THR A 144 1.96 -15.24 4.46
CA THR A 144 2.96 -16.23 4.08
C THR A 144 4.32 -15.94 4.71
N MET A 145 4.73 -14.67 4.84
CA MET A 145 5.96 -14.31 5.56
C MET A 145 5.88 -14.74 7.03
N TRP A 146 4.78 -14.44 7.70
CA TRP A 146 4.56 -14.84 9.10
C TRP A 146 4.55 -16.36 9.29
N VAL A 147 3.84 -17.09 8.43
CA VAL A 147 3.78 -18.56 8.50
C VAL A 147 5.17 -19.16 8.28
N LYS A 148 5.91 -18.70 7.28
CA LYS A 148 7.28 -19.18 7.03
C LYS A 148 8.23 -18.83 8.17
N ALA A 149 8.07 -17.66 8.78
CA ALA A 149 8.86 -17.28 9.94
C ALA A 149 8.56 -18.20 11.14
N GLY A 150 7.28 -18.47 11.41
CA GLY A 150 6.85 -19.37 12.48
C GLY A 150 7.36 -20.80 12.30
N ILE A 151 7.24 -21.37 11.10
CA ILE A 151 7.76 -22.72 10.79
C ILE A 151 9.27 -22.80 10.97
N LYS A 152 10.00 -21.74 10.60
CA LYS A 152 11.48 -21.68 10.72
C LYS A 152 11.95 -21.50 12.17
N ALA A 153 11.10 -20.96 13.05
CA ALA A 153 11.41 -20.71 14.45
C ALA A 153 11.19 -21.93 15.36
N MET A 154 10.44 -22.94 14.89
CA MET A 154 10.26 -24.23 15.55
C MET A 154 11.50 -25.12 15.36
#